data_AF-A0A6P1E497-F1
#
_entry.id   AF-A0A6P1E497-F1
#
_cell.length_a   1.000
_cell.length_b   1.000
_cell.length_c   1.000
_cell.angle_alpha   90.00
_cell.angle_beta   90.00
_cell.angle_gamma   90.00
#
_symmetry.space_group_name_H-M   'P 1'
#
loop_
_entity.id
_entity.type
_entity.pdbx_description
1 polymer ?
#
loop_
_entity_poly.entity_id
_entity_poly.type
_entity_poly.pdbx_seq_one_letter_code
_entity_poly.pdbx_strand_id
1 'polypeptide(L)'
;MAASAKKKKRIQVLIDSDLYDDANEVLSDIGISQSTLINVLLKKVVAEGRVPFDLSQSKRDRLSFELHKAVQDSDIPIIKDQKEVARYLLENGDDSYDE
;
A
#
# COMPACT_ATOMS: atom_id res chain seq x y z
N MET A 1 41.59 -29.60 -5.02
CA MET A 1 40.35 -29.56 -5.82
C MET A 1 39.68 -28.21 -5.61
N ALA A 2 39.60 -27.37 -6.63
CA ALA A 2 38.93 -26.08 -6.52
C ALA A 2 37.41 -26.29 -6.62
N ALA A 3 36.67 -25.91 -5.58
CA ALA A 3 35.22 -25.90 -5.61
C ALA A 3 34.75 -25.02 -6.78
N SER A 4 33.90 -25.57 -7.65
CA SER A 4 33.30 -24.83 -8.77
C SER A 4 32.53 -23.63 -8.21
N ALA A 5 33.08 -22.43 -8.40
CA ALA A 5 32.42 -21.19 -7.97
C ALA A 5 31.05 -21.10 -8.67
N LYS A 6 29.96 -21.09 -7.91
CA LYS A 6 28.60 -20.95 -8.45
C LYS A 6 28.55 -19.75 -9.39
N LYS A 7 28.18 -19.98 -10.66
CA LYS A 7 27.99 -18.92 -11.65
C LYS A 7 26.93 -17.94 -11.14
N LYS A 8 27.31 -16.67 -10.96
CA LYS A 8 26.39 -15.58 -10.60
C LYS A 8 25.74 -15.02 -11.87
N LYS A 9 24.47 -14.62 -11.77
CA LYS A 9 23.76 -13.86 -12.81
C LYS A 9 23.51 -12.45 -12.29
N ARG A 10 23.53 -11.45 -13.18
CA ARG A 10 23.21 -10.05 -12.87
C ARG A 10 21.77 -9.76 -13.30
N ILE A 11 21.03 -9.07 -12.45
CA ILE A 11 19.71 -8.51 -12.75
C ILE A 11 19.88 -7.00 -12.86
N GLN A 12 19.36 -6.38 -13.92
CA GLN A 12 19.29 -4.93 -14.11
C GLN A 12 17.81 -4.55 -14.18
N VAL A 13 17.39 -3.59 -13.36
CA VAL A 13 16.00 -3.15 -13.26
C VAL A 13 15.99 -1.63 -13.14
N LEU A 14 15.00 -0.98 -13.73
CA LEU A 14 14.72 0.44 -13.53
C LEU A 14 13.74 0.57 -12.36
N ILE A 15 14.07 1.40 -11.39
CA ILE A 15 13.27 1.65 -10.18
C ILE A 15 13.21 3.17 -10.01
N ASP A 16 12.10 3.65 -9.45
CA ASP A 16 11.98 5.04 -9.00
C ASP A 16 13.07 5.39 -7.96
N SER A 17 13.63 6.60 -8.04
CA SER A 17 14.77 6.98 -7.21
C SER A 17 14.40 7.06 -5.73
N ASP A 18 13.27 7.68 -5.44
CA ASP A 18 12.83 7.90 -4.05
C ASP A 18 12.48 6.55 -3.42
N LEU A 19 11.79 5.68 -4.15
CA LEU A 19 11.52 4.30 -3.71
C LEU A 19 12.81 3.52 -3.44
N TYR A 20 13.85 3.70 -4.27
CA TYR A 20 15.13 3.02 -4.08
C TYR A 20 15.80 3.45 -2.77
N ASP A 21 15.86 4.76 -2.52
CA ASP A 21 16.52 5.34 -1.35
C ASP A 21 15.77 4.97 -0.07
N ASP A 22 14.44 5.16 -0.03
CA ASP A 22 13.59 4.79 1.11
C ASP A 22 13.71 3.30 1.45
N ALA A 23 13.64 2.44 0.44
CA ALA A 23 13.78 1.00 0.65
C ALA A 23 15.18 0.64 1.16
N ASN A 24 16.23 1.32 0.70
CA ASN A 24 17.59 1.06 1.15
C ASN A 24 17.80 1.49 2.61
N GLU A 25 17.21 2.61 3.04
CA GLU A 25 17.23 3.07 4.44
C GLU A 25 16.58 2.02 5.37
N VAL A 26 15.34 1.62 5.07
CA VAL A 26 14.61 0.62 5.86
C VAL A 26 15.35 -0.71 5.95
N LEU A 27 15.94 -1.17 4.83
CA LEU A 27 16.68 -2.43 4.82
C LEU A 27 18.01 -2.34 5.57
N SER A 28 18.67 -1.18 5.52
CA SER A 28 19.87 -0.90 6.30
C SER A 28 19.61 -0.96 7.80
N ASP A 29 18.48 -0.40 8.26
CA ASP A 29 18.09 -0.42 9.67
C ASP A 29 17.93 -1.83 10.25
N ILE A 30 17.51 -2.79 9.43
CA ILE A 30 17.41 -4.20 9.80
C ILE A 30 18.65 -5.03 9.43
N GLY A 31 19.72 -4.40 8.92
CA GLY A 31 20.99 -5.03 8.59
C GLY A 31 20.97 -5.93 7.35
N ILE A 32 20.07 -5.68 6.40
CA ILE A 32 19.88 -6.48 5.19
C ILE A 32 20.20 -5.63 3.95
N SER A 33 20.99 -6.15 3.01
CA SER A 33 21.16 -5.49 1.70
C SER A 33 19.99 -5.77 0.77
N GLN A 34 19.68 -4.86 -0.15
CA GLN A 34 18.70 -5.11 -1.23
C GLN A 34 19.00 -6.40 -2.00
N SER A 35 20.28 -6.68 -2.29
CA SER A 35 20.68 -7.91 -2.98
C SER A 35 20.32 -9.18 -2.19
N THR A 36 20.44 -9.12 -0.87
CA THR A 36 20.07 -10.22 0.03
C THR A 36 18.56 -10.44 -0.02
N LEU A 37 17.77 -9.36 0.09
CA LEU A 37 16.31 -9.42 0.02
C LEU A 37 15.84 -10.05 -1.29
N ILE A 38 16.36 -9.59 -2.44
CA ILE A 38 16.01 -10.13 -3.76
C ILE A 38 16.32 -11.64 -3.82
N ASN A 39 17.49 -12.07 -3.34
CA ASN A 39 17.84 -13.49 -3.32
C ASN A 39 16.90 -14.32 -2.42
N VAL A 40 16.47 -13.78 -1.28
CA VAL A 40 15.52 -14.44 -0.38
C VAL A 40 14.15 -14.56 -1.04
N LEU A 41 13.65 -13.50 -1.66
CA LEU A 41 12.37 -13.52 -2.39
C LEU A 41 12.39 -14.55 -3.52
N LEU A 42 13.46 -14.59 -4.33
CA LEU A 42 13.61 -15.58 -5.40
C LEU A 42 13.66 -17.01 -4.87
N LYS A 43 14.36 -17.26 -3.75
CA LYS A 43 14.34 -18.57 -3.09
C LYS A 43 12.94 -18.96 -2.63
N LYS A 44 12.18 -18.00 -2.08
CA LYS A 44 10.82 -18.22 -1.62
C LYS A 44 9.86 -18.50 -2.78
N VAL A 45 10.03 -17.83 -3.93
CA VAL A 45 9.32 -18.16 -5.18
C VAL A 45 9.57 -19.61 -5.58
N VAL A 46 10.83 -20.05 -5.58
CA VAL A 46 11.19 -21.43 -5.95
C VAL A 46 10.60 -22.44 -4.96
N ALA A 47 10.60 -22.13 -3.67
CA ALA A 47 10.09 -23.01 -2.63
C ALA A 47 8.56 -23.14 -2.63
N GLU A 48 7.85 -22.03 -2.86
CA GLU A 48 6.37 -21.97 -2.78
C GLU A 48 5.69 -22.17 -4.15
N GLY A 49 6.43 -22.06 -5.26
CA GLY A 49 5.87 -22.12 -6.61
C GLY A 49 4.96 -20.94 -6.98
N ARG A 50 5.03 -19.84 -6.22
CA ARG A 50 4.20 -18.63 -6.42
C ARG A 50 4.92 -17.35 -5.97
N VAL A 51 4.33 -16.19 -6.28
CA VAL A 51 4.81 -14.90 -5.76
C VAL A 51 4.66 -14.87 -4.22
N PRO A 52 5.71 -14.48 -3.47
CA PRO A 52 5.80 -14.69 -2.02
C PRO A 52 5.17 -13.55 -1.20
N PHE A 53 4.21 -12.84 -1.80
CA PHE A 53 3.39 -11.79 -1.21
C PHE A 53 2.06 -11.76 -1.99
N ASP A 54 1.04 -11.17 -1.37
CA ASP A 54 -0.24 -11.00 -2.05
C ASP A 54 -0.13 -9.88 -3.09
N LEU A 55 -0.64 -10.13 -4.30
CA LEU A 55 -0.72 -9.15 -5.38
C LEU A 55 -2.05 -8.36 -5.34
N SER A 56 -2.87 -8.59 -4.32
CA SER A 56 -4.08 -7.83 -4.08
C SER A 56 -3.81 -6.51 -3.35
N GLN A 57 -4.72 -5.56 -3.48
CA GLN A 57 -4.71 -4.36 -2.62
C GLN A 57 -4.86 -4.80 -1.17
N SER A 58 -4.17 -4.12 -0.24
CA SER A 58 -4.42 -4.38 1.17
C SER A 58 -5.91 -4.15 1.48
N LYS A 59 -6.48 -4.86 2.45
CA LYS A 59 -7.89 -4.64 2.85
C LYS A 59 -8.18 -3.17 3.14
N ARG A 60 -7.20 -2.47 3.70
CA ARG A 60 -7.29 -1.04 3.99
C ARG A 60 -7.34 -0.22 2.71
N ASP A 61 -6.41 -0.45 1.77
CA ASP A 61 -6.37 0.29 0.51
C ASP A 61 -7.61 0.02 -0.33
N ARG A 62 -8.08 -1.24 -0.31
CA ARG A 62 -9.32 -1.64 -0.96
C ARG A 62 -10.53 -0.94 -0.36
N LEU A 63 -10.63 -0.90 0.97
CA LEU A 63 -11.69 -0.20 1.68
C LEU A 63 -11.64 1.31 1.40
N SER A 64 -10.46 1.92 1.43
CA SER A 64 -10.27 3.33 1.09
C SER A 64 -10.70 3.64 -0.35
N PHE A 65 -10.36 2.76 -1.30
CA PHE A 65 -10.82 2.87 -2.68
C PHE A 65 -12.34 2.75 -2.80
N GLU A 66 -12.94 1.76 -2.13
CA GLU A 66 -14.39 1.55 -2.15
C GLU A 66 -15.16 2.69 -1.49
N LEU A 67 -14.68 3.23 -0.36
CA LEU A 67 -15.24 4.42 0.28
C LEU A 67 -15.14 5.64 -0.63
N HIS A 68 -13.98 5.88 -1.24
CA HIS A 68 -13.81 7.00 -2.14
C HIS A 68 -14.76 6.90 -3.34
N LYS A 69 -14.89 5.71 -3.92
CA LYS A 69 -15.83 5.45 -5.00
C LYS A 69 -17.29 5.64 -4.55
N ALA A 70 -17.67 5.11 -3.39
CA ALA A 70 -19.01 5.25 -2.84
C ALA A 70 -19.37 6.72 -2.58
N VAL A 71 -18.43 7.53 -2.08
CA VAL A 71 -18.62 8.98 -1.89
C VAL A 71 -18.77 9.71 -3.22
N GLN A 72 -17.97 9.36 -4.24
CA GLN A 72 -18.11 9.95 -5.59
C GLN A 72 -19.42 9.58 -6.27
N ASP A 73 -19.84 8.32 -6.13
CA ASP A 73 -21.05 7.79 -6.74
C ASP A 73 -22.33 8.17 -5.96
N SER A 74 -22.18 8.73 -4.74
CA SER A 74 -23.30 9.19 -3.95
C SER A 74 -23.70 10.60 -4.34
N ASP A 75 -25.01 10.88 -4.38
CA ASP A 75 -25.58 12.19 -4.64
C ASP A 75 -25.48 13.10 -3.40
N ILE A 76 -24.35 13.02 -2.67
CA ILE A 76 -24.10 13.79 -1.46
C ILE A 76 -23.60 15.17 -1.88
N PRO A 77 -24.25 16.26 -1.43
CA PRO A 77 -23.83 17.61 -1.76
C PRO A 77 -22.43 17.90 -1.21
N ILE A 78 -21.55 18.46 -2.05
CA ILE A 78 -20.24 18.96 -1.61
C ILE A 78 -20.45 20.27 -0.86
N ILE A 79 -20.34 20.21 0.47
CA ILE A 79 -20.51 21.33 1.37
C ILE A 79 -19.20 22.12 1.47
N LYS A 80 -19.19 23.40 1.11
CA LYS A 80 -17.96 24.20 1.01
C LYS A 80 -17.80 25.26 2.09
N ASP A 81 -18.86 25.55 2.85
CA ASP A 81 -18.88 26.61 3.87
C ASP A 81 -19.41 26.09 5.22
N GLN A 82 -18.88 26.68 6.31
CA GLN A 82 -19.23 26.30 7.68
C GLN A 82 -20.73 26.44 7.98
N LYS A 83 -21.42 27.43 7.38
CA LYS A 83 -22.88 27.59 7.55
C LYS A 83 -23.66 26.45 6.88
N GLU A 84 -23.20 25.97 5.72
CA GLU A 84 -23.84 24.83 5.05
C GLU A 84 -23.56 23.52 5.79
N VAL A 85 -22.38 23.37 6.41
CA VAL A 85 -22.08 22.21 7.27
C VAL A 85 -23.03 22.19 8.47
N ALA A 86 -23.17 23.32 9.16
CA ALA A 86 -24.08 23.45 10.29
C ALA A 86 -25.53 23.15 9.86
N ARG A 87 -25.97 23.67 8.71
CA ARG A 87 -27.30 23.41 8.18
C ARG A 87 -27.53 21.92 7.89
N TYR A 88 -26.62 21.29 7.17
CA TYR A 88 -26.77 19.88 6.76
C TYR A 88 -26.74 18.90 7.96
N LEU A 89 -25.88 19.18 8.94
CA LEU A 89 -25.70 18.32 10.12
C LEU A 89 -26.73 18.56 11.22
N LEU A 90 -27.28 19.77 11.32
CA LEU A 90 -28.14 20.19 12.46
C LEU A 90 -29.59 20.45 12.08
N GLU A 91 -29.92 20.70 10.80
CA GLU A 91 -31.30 20.98 10.35
C GLU A 91 -32.04 19.71 9.89
N ASN A 92 -31.33 18.59 9.72
CA ASN A 92 -31.91 17.25 9.48
C ASN A 92 -31.86 16.36 10.75
N GLY A 93 -31.55 16.93 11.91
CA GLY A 93 -31.67 16.24 13.19
C GLY A 93 -33.15 15.94 13.42
N ASP A 94 -33.48 14.67 13.58
CA ASP A 94 -34.79 14.26 14.07
C ASP A 94 -34.98 14.89 15.46
N ASP A 95 -35.82 15.92 15.57
CA ASP A 95 -36.18 16.64 16.79
C ASP A 95 -36.94 15.74 17.81
N SER A 96 -36.91 14.41 17.64
CA SER A 96 -37.70 13.42 18.36
C SER A 96 -37.16 13.05 19.76
N TYR A 97 -36.09 13.70 20.23
CA TYR A 97 -35.48 13.42 21.54
C TYR A 97 -35.71 14.49 22.61
N ASP A 98 -36.53 15.51 22.33
CA ASP A 98 -36.83 16.62 23.25
C ASP A 98 -38.20 16.51 23.99
N GLU A 99 -38.74 15.31 24.18
CA GLU A 99 -39.93 15.07 25.06
C GLU A 99 -39.63 14.23 26.31
#